data_AF-A0A2C2V3A5-F1
#
_entry.id   AF-A0A2C2V3A5-F1
#
_cell.length_a   1.000
_cell.length_b   1.000
_cell.length_c   1.000
_cell.angle_alpha   90.00
_cell.angle_beta   90.00
_cell.angle_gamma   90.00
#
_symmetry.space_group_name_H-M   'P 1'
#
loop_
_entity.id
_entity.type
_entity.pdbx_description
1 polymer ?
#
loop_
_entity_poly.entity_id
_entity_poly.type
_entity_poly.pdbx_seq_one_letter_code
_entity_poly.pdbx_strand_id
1 'polypeptide(L)' 'MIYCCEEHVDIALDTIVDDFETFPVLSKIDVDNLSTNCEYCQNTATYVVANK' A
#
# COMPACT_ATOMS: atom_id res chain seq x y z
N MET A 1 -6.55 2.80 -4.11
CA MET A 1 -5.42 1.88 -3.87
C MET A 1 -4.24 2.70 -3.37
N ILE A 2 -3.47 2.19 -2.40
CA ILE A 2 -2.40 2.89 -1.71
C ILE A 2 -1.10 2.11 -1.91
N TYR A 3 -0.07 2.78 -2.41
CA TYR A 3 1.27 2.20 -2.52
C TYR A 3 2.06 2.51 -1.27
N CYS A 4 2.61 1.50 -0.61
CA CYS A 4 3.29 1.66 0.67
C CYS A 4 4.56 0.82 0.77
N CYS A 5 5.52 1.29 1.56
CA CYS A 5 6.68 0.50 1.97
C CYS A 5 6.31 -0.45 3.11
N GLU A 6 7.22 -1.35 3.48
CA GLU A 6 6.97 -2.36 4.53
C GLU A 6 6.63 -1.73 5.88
N GLU A 7 7.24 -0.58 6.22
CA GLU A 7 6.98 0.11 7.50
C GLU A 7 5.59 0.76 7.59
N HIS A 8 4.98 1.10 6.46
CA HIS A 8 3.69 1.81 6.43
C HIS A 8 2.54 0.97 5.87
N VAL A 9 2.73 -0.35 5.76
CA VAL A 9 1.70 -1.27 5.26
C VAL A 9 0.49 -1.33 6.20
N ASP A 10 0.70 -1.26 7.52
CA ASP A 10 -0.39 -1.25 8.50
C ASP A 10 -1.26 0.01 8.35
N ILE A 11 -0.65 1.17 8.15
CA ILE A 11 -1.37 2.43 7.92
C ILE A 11 -2.21 2.35 6.64
N ALA A 12 -1.66 1.77 5.57
CA ALA A 12 -2.38 1.59 4.32
C ALA A 12 -3.59 0.63 4.46
N LEU A 13 -3.42 -0.45 5.24
CA LEU A 13 -4.49 -1.39 5.54
C LEU A 13 -5.61 -0.73 6.35
N ASP A 14 -5.25 -0.05 7.44
CA ASP A 14 -6.21 0.66 8.29
C ASP A 14 -6.98 1.71 7.49
N THR A 15 -6.30 2.47 6.63
CA THR A 15 -6.93 3.49 5.77
C THR A 15 -7.99 2.88 4.85
N ILE A 16 -7.66 1.77 4.17
CA ILE A 16 -8.64 1.11 3.28
C ILE A 16 -9.79 0.47 4.07
N VAL A 17 -9.53 -0.06 5.27
CA VAL A 17 -10.59 -0.60 6.13
C VAL A 17 -11.53 0.50 6.61
N ASP A 18 -11.00 1.66 7.01
CA ASP A 18 -11.79 2.81 7.46
C ASP A 18 -12.64 3.39 6.32
N ASP A 19 -12.04 3.58 5.14
CA ASP A 19 -12.70 4.20 3.99
C ASP A 19 -13.77 3.29 3.35
N PHE A 20 -13.53 1.97 3.31
CA PHE A 20 -14.35 1.03 2.54
C PHE A 20 -15.10 0.01 3.40
N GLU A 21 -14.89 0.00 4.72
CA GLU A 21 -15.53 -0.90 5.70
C GLU A 21 -15.50 -2.39 5.31
N THR A 22 -14.47 -2.80 4.56
CA THR A 22 -14.35 -4.13 3.96
C THR A 22 -12.92 -4.64 4.01
N PHE A 23 -12.74 -5.96 3.85
CA PHE A 23 -11.43 -6.57 3.89
C PHE A 23 -10.55 -6.09 2.72
N PRO A 24 -9.40 -5.45 3.00
CA PRO A 24 -8.51 -4.98 1.96
C PRO A 24 -7.76 -6.12 1.30
N VAL A 25 -7.32 -5.89 0.06
CA VAL A 25 -6.41 -6.76 -0.67
C VAL A 25 -5.00 -6.17 -0.61
N LEU A 26 -4.08 -6.92 -0.01
CA LEU A 26 -2.65 -6.63 -0.01
C LEU A 26 -1.96 -7.41 -1.14
N SER A 27 -1.20 -6.72 -1.99
CA SER A 27 -0.40 -7.35 -3.05
C SER A 27 1.02 -6.81 -3.03
N LYS A 28 2.01 -7.71 -3.14
CA LYS A 28 3.42 -7.33 -3.30
C LYS A 28 3.65 -6.85 -4.72
N ILE A 29 4.32 -5.70 -4.87
CA ILE A 29 4.72 -5.18 -6.18
C ILE A 29 6.14 -5.64 -6.49
N ASP A 30 6.36 -5.99 -7.75
CA ASP A 30 7.69 -6.35 -8.24
C ASP A 30 8.52 -5.07 -8.36
N VAL A 31 9.63 -5.02 -7.62
CA VAL A 31 10.51 -3.85 -7.49
C VAL A 31 11.38 -3.60 -8.72
N ASP A 32 11.33 -4.50 -9.70
CA ASP A 32 12.06 -4.38 -10.95
C ASP A 32 11.33 -3.35 -11.84
N ASN A 33 11.65 -2.05 -11.66
CA ASN A 33 11.26 -0.88 -12.48
C ASN A 33 10.13 0.05 -11.97
N LEU A 34 9.62 -0.07 -10.73
CA LEU A 34 8.67 0.93 -10.21
C LEU A 34 9.40 2.10 -9.54
N SER A 35 9.39 3.29 -10.18
CA SER A 35 9.70 4.58 -9.52
C SER A 35 8.56 5.07 -8.60
N THR A 36 7.79 4.14 -8.03
CA THR A 36 6.66 4.47 -7.16
C THR A 36 7.14 4.49 -5.72
N ASN A 37 7.06 5.66 -5.11
CA ASN A 37 7.36 5.84 -3.69
C ASN A 37 6.15 5.45 -2.84
N CYS A 38 6.39 5.21 -1.57
CA CYS A 38 5.35 5.08 -0.56
C CYS A 38 4.52 6.38 -0.48
N GLU A 39 3.21 6.26 -0.31
CA GLU A 39 2.32 7.44 -0.14
C GLU A 39 2.59 8.20 1.16
N TYR A 40 3.22 7.55 2.15
CA TYR A 40 3.48 8.11 3.48
C TYR A 40 4.93 8.58 3.68
N CYS A 41 5.86 8.17 2.83
CA CYS A 41 7.27 8.57 2.93
C CYS A 41 8.00 8.45 1.59
N GLN A 42 9.26 8.89 1.53
CA GLN A 42 10.02 8.87 0.26
C GLN A 42 10.66 7.52 -0.08
N ASN A 43 10.46 6.48 0.73
CA ASN A 43 10.98 5.14 0.44
C ASN A 43 10.26 4.52 -0.75
N THR A 44 10.90 3.57 -1.43
CA THR A 44 10.26 2.80 -2.50
C THR A 44 9.10 1.98 -1.95
N ALA A 45 7.96 1.98 -2.64
CA ALA A 45 6.84 1.14 -2.28
C ALA A 45 7.16 -0.34 -2.55
N THR A 46 6.73 -1.22 -1.65
CA THR A 46 6.89 -2.68 -1.74
C THR A 46 5.53 -3.40 -1.83
N TYR A 47 4.46 -2.71 -1.45
CA TYR A 47 3.10 -3.22 -1.47
C TYR A 47 2.12 -2.22 -2.10
N VAL A 48 1.03 -2.77 -2.62
CA VAL A 48 -0.20 -2.04 -2.93
C VAL A 48 -1.35 -2.60 -2.10
N VAL A 49 -2.12 -1.72 -1.47
CA VAL A 49 -3.34 -2.04 -0.72
C VAL A 49 -4.54 -1.47 -1.46
N ALA A 50 -5.55 -2.28 -1.73
CA ALA A 50 -6.74 -1.85 -2.47
C ALA A 50 -8.01 -2.52 -1.95
N ASN A 51 -9.12 -1.81 -2.09
CA ASN A 51 -10.44 -2.41 -2.06
C ASN A 51 -10.76 -3.00 -3.46
N LYS A 52 -11.30 -4.21 -3.54
CA LYS A 52 -11.51 -4.94 -4.81
C LYS A 52 -12.97 -5.32 -5.01
#